data_AF-A0A7K1SRT8-F1
#
_entry.id   AF-A0A7K1SRT8-F1
#
_cell.length_a   1.000
_cell.length_b   1.000
_cell.length_c   1.000
_cell.angle_alpha   90.00
_cell.angle_beta   90.00
_cell.angle_gamma   90.00
#
_symmetry.space_group_name_H-M   'P 1'
#
loop_
_entity.id
_entity.type
_entity.pdbx_description
1 polymer ?
#
loop_
_entity_poly.entity_id
_entity_poly.type
_entity_poly.pdbx_seq_one_letter_code
_entity_poly.pdbx_strand_id
1 'polypeptide(L)' 'MNPIFSAGDRVSVANMVKGFLRSRSEAVVLGWTSYGRLTIKLDESGVVKTVVPTRVRKLGHELTPPPAA' A
#
# COMPACT_ATOMS: atom_id res chain seq x y z
N MET A 1 -11.01 -16.48 3.76
CA MET A 1 -9.67 -15.93 3.45
C MET A 1 -9.33 -14.94 4.54
N ASN A 2 -8.21 -15.10 5.24
CA ASN A 2 -7.71 -14.06 6.14
C ASN A 2 -7.05 -12.98 5.28
N PRO A 3 -7.62 -11.78 5.15
CA PRO A 3 -7.00 -10.75 4.34
C PRO A 3 -5.75 -10.23 5.07
N ILE A 4 -4.59 -10.35 4.44
CA ILE A 4 -3.29 -9.85 4.95
C ILE A 4 -3.32 -8.31 5.15
N PHE A 5 -4.25 -7.65 4.46
CA PHE A 5 -4.47 -6.21 4.49
C PHE A 5 -5.90 -5.89 4.92
N SER A 6 -6.05 -4.95 5.85
CA SER A 6 -7.33 -4.45 6.33
C SER A 6 -7.55 -3.00 5.89
N ALA A 7 -8.81 -2.57 5.81
CA ALA A 7 -9.12 -1.17 5.60
C ALA A 7 -8.49 -0.31 6.72
N GLY A 8 -7.84 0.79 6.36
CA GLY A 8 -7.07 1.65 7.25
C GLY A 8 -5.58 1.29 7.36
N ASP A 9 -5.14 0.14 6.86
CA ASP A 9 -3.71 -0.19 6.84
C ASP A 9 -2.92 0.78 5.94
N ARG A 10 -1.79 1.28 6.45
CA ARG A 10 -0.80 1.96 5.62
C ARG A 10 0.02 0.94 4.83
N VAL A 11 0.20 1.23 3.55
CA VAL A 11 0.87 0.34 2.61
C VAL A 11 1.76 1.12 1.65
N SER A 12 2.84 0.48 1.22
CA SER A 12 3.71 0.95 0.14
C SER A 12 3.40 0.17 -1.13
N VAL A 13 3.18 0.90 -2.23
CA VAL A 13 2.68 0.35 -3.48
C VAL A 13 3.75 0.52 -4.56
N ALA A 14 4.17 -0.59 -5.15
CA ALA A 14 5.15 -0.59 -6.22
C ALA A 14 4.55 -0.05 -7.53
N ASN A 15 5.12 1.04 -8.04
CA ASN A 15 4.83 1.55 -9.36
C ASN A 15 5.77 0.88 -10.38
N MET A 16 5.21 0.04 -11.24
CA MET A 16 5.96 -0.66 -12.27
C MET A 16 5.67 -0.09 -13.66
N VAL A 17 6.72 0.21 -14.42
CA VAL A 17 6.63 0.69 -15.80
C VAL A 17 7.44 -0.26 -16.68
N LYS A 18 6.78 -0.86 -17.70
CA LYS A 18 7.40 -1.84 -18.61
C LYS A 18 8.09 -3.02 -17.87
N GLY A 19 7.53 -3.46 -16.75
CA GLY A 19 8.09 -4.56 -15.95
C GLY A 19 9.18 -4.15 -14.95
N PHE A 20 9.64 -2.90 -14.99
CA PHE A 20 10.64 -2.38 -14.05
C PHE A 20 10.00 -1.57 -12.94
N LEU A 21 10.46 -1.77 -11.71
CA LEU A 21 10.11 -0.91 -10.58
C LEU A 21 10.65 0.51 -10.82
N ARG A 22 9.77 1.50 -10.89
CA ARG A 22 10.15 2.92 -11.05
C ARG A 22 10.18 3.67 -9.74
N SER A 23 9.16 3.45 -8.93
CA SER A 23 9.02 4.12 -7.64
C SER A 23 8.12 3.30 -6.73
N ARG A 24 8.05 3.72 -5.47
CA ARG A 24 7.01 3.29 -4.54
C ARG A 24 6.24 4.51 -4.09
N SER A 25 4.94 4.36 -3.90
CA SER A 25 4.07 5.40 -3.35
C SER A 25 3.38 4.86 -2.10
N GLU A 26 3.25 5.72 -1.11
CA GLU A 26 2.49 5.41 0.11
C GLU A 26 1.00 5.56 -0.14
N ALA A 27 0.23 4.70 0.50
CA ALA A 27 -1.20 4.65 0.35
C ALA A 27 -1.88 4.06 1.59
N VAL A 28 -3.17 4.32 1.72
CA VAL A 28 -4.04 3.70 2.70
C VAL A 28 -4.97 2.71 2.00
N VAL A 29 -5.12 1.53 2.57
CA VAL A 29 -6.08 0.53 2.08
C VAL A 29 -7.50 0.98 2.44
N LEU A 30 -8.36 1.06 1.43
CA LEU A 30 -9.79 1.32 1.62
C LEU A 30 -10.59 0.02 1.77
N GLY A 31 -10.13 -1.06 1.12
CA GLY A 31 -10.76 -2.37 1.25
C GLY A 31 -10.42 -3.32 0.10
N TRP A 32 -11.09 -4.46 0.09
CA TRP A 32 -10.99 -5.46 -0.96
C TRP A 32 -12.13 -5.34 -1.96
N THR A 33 -11.82 -5.59 -3.21
CA THR A 33 -12.82 -5.82 -4.26
C THR A 33 -13.25 -7.29 -4.28
N SER A 34 -14.41 -7.58 -4.83
CA SER A 34 -14.94 -8.94 -5.00
C SER A 34 -14.04 -9.86 -5.84
N TYR A 35 -13.11 -9.29 -6.62
CA TYR A 35 -12.14 -10.00 -7.46
C TYR A 35 -10.78 -10.23 -6.77
N GLY A 36 -10.67 -9.99 -5.46
CA GLY A 36 -9.42 -10.23 -4.71
C GLY A 36 -8.33 -9.18 -4.99
N ARG A 37 -8.71 -7.97 -5.41
CA ARG A 37 -7.81 -6.81 -5.54
C ARG A 37 -8.02 -5.81 -4.40
N LEU A 38 -7.00 -5.01 -4.11
CA LEU A 38 -7.06 -3.97 -3.09
C LEU A 38 -7.43 -2.62 -3.71
N THR A 39 -8.41 -1.96 -3.11
CA THR A 39 -8.69 -0.54 -3.35
C THR A 39 -7.87 0.27 -2.38
N ILE A 40 -7.05 1.18 -2.89
CA ILE A 40 -6.13 2.01 -2.11
C ILE A 40 -6.32 3.49 -2.45
N LYS A 41 -6.00 4.37 -1.51
CA LYS A 41 -5.91 5.81 -1.72
C LYS A 41 -4.45 6.23 -1.55
N LEU A 42 -3.85 6.83 -2.58
CA LEU A 42 -2.48 7.35 -2.51
C LEU A 42 -2.44 8.58 -1.59
N ASP A 43 -1.42 8.67 -0.75
CA ASP A 43 -1.28 9.79 0.20
C ASP A 43 -0.89 11.10 -0.52
N GLU A 44 0.06 11.04 -1.47
CA GLU A 44 0.57 12.24 -2.16
C GLU A 44 -0.46 12.96 -3.03
N SER A 45 -1.38 12.21 -3.64
CA SER A 45 -2.31 12.74 -4.66
C SER A 45 -3.78 12.61 -4.27
N GLY A 46 -4.08 11.85 -3.21
CA GLY A 46 -5.46 11.50 -2.85
C GLY A 46 -6.17 10.58 -3.86
N VAL A 47 -5.50 10.15 -4.92
CA VAL A 47 -6.07 9.34 -6.00
C VAL A 47 -6.40 7.95 -5.49
N VAL A 48 -7.63 7.51 -5.75
CA VAL A 48 -8.09 6.15 -5.47
C VAL A 48 -7.81 5.25 -6.67
N LYS A 49 -7.19 4.10 -6.43
CA LYS A 49 -6.93 3.10 -7.49
C LYS A 49 -7.05 1.69 -6.96
N THR A 50 -7.24 0.75 -7.89
CA THR A 50 -7.27 -0.68 -7.60
C THR A 50 -5.94 -1.32 -7.99
N VAL A 51 -5.34 -2.10 -7.07
CA VAL A 51 -4.04 -2.74 -7.27
C VAL A 51 -4.07 -4.22 -6.87
N VAL A 52 -3.14 -5.00 -7.42
CA VAL A 52 -2.95 -6.39 -7.03
C VAL A 52 -2.19 -6.46 -5.71
N PRO A 53 -2.60 -7.31 -4.75
CA PRO A 53 -1.99 -7.38 -3.42
C PRO A 53 -0.50 -7.78 -3.45
N THR A 54 -0.07 -8.51 -4.47
CA THR A 54 1.34 -8.91 -4.67
C THR A 54 2.29 -7.73 -4.91
N ARG A 55 1.76 -6.56 -5.31
CA ARG A 55 2.54 -5.32 -5.51
C ARG A 55 2.46 -4.36 -4.31
N VAL A 56 1.77 -4.78 -3.25
CA VAL A 56 1.53 -3.98 -2.05
C VAL A 56 2.31 -4.59 -0.91
N ARG A 57 2.99 -3.74 -0.15
CA ARG A 57 3.69 -4.12 1.08
C ARG A 57 3.09 -3.35 2.24
N LYS A 58 2.81 -4.03 3.35
CA LYS A 58 2.35 -3.36 4.56
C LYS A 58 3.49 -2.50 5.08
N LEU A 59 3.25 -1.21 5.25
CA LEU A 59 4.17 -0.37 6.00
C LEU A 59 3.93 -0.72 7.46
N GLY A 60 4.91 -1.39 8.08
CA GLY A 60 4.88 -1.59 9.51
C GLY A 60 4.77 -0.24 10.19
N HIS A 61 4.06 -0.20 11.33
CA HIS A 61 4.21 0.90 12.27
C HIS A 61 5.60 0.73 12.88
N GLU A 62 6.65 1.07 12.14
CA GLU A 62 7.98 1.18 12.69
C GLU A 62 7.89 2.40 13.61
N LEU A 63 7.72 2.13 14.90
CA LEU A 63 8.11 3.06 15.95
C LEU A 63 9.60 3.28 15.72
N THR A 64 9.97 4.22 14.83
CA THR A 64 11.33 4.71 14.75
C THR A 64 11.65 5.22 16.16
N PRO A 65 12.53 4.57 16.94
CA PRO A 65 12.95 5.19 18.19
C PRO A 65 13.61 6.52 17.80
N PRO A 66 13.35 7.62 18.54
CA PRO A 66 14.03 8.88 18.25
C PRO A 66 15.55 8.63 18.30
N PRO A 67 16.34 9.37 17.49
CA PRO A 67 17.79 9.24 17.54
C PRO A 67 18.25 9.42 18.99
N ALA A 68 19.01 8.46 19.51
CA ALA A 68 19.62 8.58 20.82
C ALA A 68 20.50 9.84 20.82
N ALA A 69 20.33 10.63 21.88
CA ALA A 69 20.91 11.96 22.10
C ALA A 69 22.43 12.01 21.96
#